data_AF-A0A3A0BJX4-F1
#
_entry.id   AF-A0A3A0BJX4-F1
#
_cell.length_a   1.000
_cell.length_b   1.000
_cell.length_c   1.000
_cell.angle_alpha   90.00
_cell.angle_beta   90.00
_cell.angle_gamma   90.00
#
_symmetry.space_group_name_H-M   'P 1'
#
loop_
_entity.id
_entity.type
_entity.pdbx_description
1 polymer ?
#
loop_
_entity_poly.entity_id
_entity_poly.type
_entity_poly.pdbx_seq_one_letter_code
_entity_poly.pdbx_strand_id
1 'polypeptide(L)'
;LEAGYEPQNVKKLYIHGTEKLDIWVDIFATIAVKVEALQKHASQVPVNEVDKWMRDWAKEDAKNKDFEYAESYRVMKFSEEEAEQ
;
A
#
# COMPACT_ATOMS: atom_id res chain seq x y z
N LEU A 1 6.65 -28.99 -13.61
CA LEU A 1 6.38 -27.57 -13.91
C LEU A 1 6.52 -27.39 -15.42
N GLU A 2 5.41 -27.42 -16.17
CA GLU A 2 5.42 -27.34 -17.65
C GLU A 2 5.97 -26.00 -18.19
N ALA A 3 5.97 -24.95 -17.36
CA ALA A 3 6.48 -23.62 -17.74
C ALA A 3 7.99 -23.41 -17.48
N GLY A 4 8.70 -24.38 -16.89
CA GLY A 4 10.16 -24.31 -16.69
C GLY A 4 10.68 -23.29 -15.67
N TYR A 5 9.82 -22.70 -14.84
CA TYR A 5 10.26 -21.76 -13.79
C TYR A 5 10.79 -22.48 -12.56
N GLU A 6 11.88 -21.96 -12.00
CA GLU A 6 12.43 -22.41 -10.73
C GLU A 6 11.57 -21.92 -9.54
N PRO A 7 11.48 -22.69 -8.43
CA PRO A 7 10.82 -22.25 -7.22
C PRO A 7 11.46 -20.98 -6.64
N GLN A 8 10.63 -20.00 -6.28
CA GLN A 8 11.09 -18.77 -5.64
C GLN A 8 10.50 -18.64 -4.24
N ASN A 9 11.36 -18.33 -3.26
CA ASN A 9 10.93 -18.06 -1.90
C ASN A 9 10.81 -16.54 -1.66
N VAL A 10 9.60 -16.07 -1.38
CA VAL A 10 9.35 -14.65 -1.09
C VAL A 10 9.81 -14.31 0.33
N LYS A 11 10.52 -13.19 0.49
CA LYS A 11 11.08 -12.79 1.81
C LYS A 11 10.03 -12.15 2.72
N LYS A 12 9.12 -11.36 2.14
CA LYS A 12 8.10 -10.59 2.86
C LYS A 12 6.77 -10.62 2.09
N LEU A 13 5.67 -10.62 2.84
CA LEU A 13 4.33 -10.43 2.34
C LEU A 13 3.69 -9.23 3.04
N TYR A 14 3.30 -8.24 2.24
CA TYR A 14 2.57 -7.06 2.69
C TYR A 14 1.10 -7.26 2.35
N ILE A 15 0.23 -7.17 3.35
CA ILE A 15 -1.20 -7.39 3.21
C ILE A 15 -1.93 -6.09 3.55
N HIS A 16 -2.64 -5.55 2.57
CA HIS A 16 -3.49 -4.36 2.72
C HIS A 16 -4.93 -4.75 3.11
N GLY A 17 -5.67 -3.85 3.76
CA GLY A 17 -7.10 -4.02 4.05
C GLY A 17 -7.41 -5.00 5.19
N THR A 18 -6.52 -5.10 6.18
CA THR A 18 -6.70 -5.97 7.36
C THR A 18 -6.82 -5.15 8.64
N GLU A 19 -7.42 -5.72 9.68
CA GLU A 19 -7.61 -5.01 10.96
C GLU A 19 -6.34 -4.84 11.80
N LYS A 20 -5.32 -5.69 11.60
CA LYS A 20 -4.13 -5.74 12.45
C LYS A 20 -2.88 -5.23 11.73
N LEU A 21 -2.86 -3.94 11.45
CA LEU A 21 -1.78 -3.25 10.74
C LEU A 21 -0.55 -3.07 11.63
N ASP A 22 0.65 -3.22 11.06
CA ASP A 22 1.94 -3.09 11.78
C ASP A 22 2.99 -2.24 11.04
N ILE A 23 2.74 -1.87 9.77
CA ILE A 23 3.60 -0.99 8.97
C ILE A 23 2.76 0.09 8.30
N TRP A 24 3.33 1.30 8.22
CA TRP A 24 2.78 2.45 7.52
C TRP A 24 3.84 3.01 6.60
N VAL A 25 3.46 3.30 5.36
CA VAL A 25 4.33 3.87 4.34
C VAL A 25 3.87 5.29 4.05
N ASP A 26 4.77 6.26 4.16
CA ASP A 26 4.49 7.64 3.76
C ASP A 26 4.26 7.71 2.25
N ILE A 27 3.10 8.22 1.86
CA ILE A 27 2.70 8.41 0.47
C ILE A 27 2.44 9.88 0.13
N PHE A 28 2.97 10.82 0.90
CA PHE A 28 2.77 12.25 0.65
C PHE A 28 3.16 12.66 -0.78
N ALA A 29 4.29 12.16 -1.27
CA ALA A 29 4.76 12.46 -2.62
C ALA A 29 3.94 11.77 -3.74
N THR A 30 3.17 10.73 -3.42
CA THR A 30 2.52 9.86 -4.41
C THR A 30 0.99 9.84 -4.32
N ILE A 31 0.38 10.48 -3.33
CA ILE A 31 -1.07 10.52 -3.13
C ILE A 31 -1.82 11.04 -4.37
N ALA A 32 -1.26 12.04 -5.07
CA ALA A 32 -1.85 12.57 -6.30
C ALA A 32 -1.88 11.51 -7.41
N VAL A 33 -0.78 10.78 -7.61
CA VAL A 33 -0.68 9.71 -8.61
C VAL A 33 -1.64 8.56 -8.29
N LYS A 34 -1.78 8.20 -7.00
CA LYS A 34 -2.75 7.18 -6.54
C LYS A 34 -4.19 7.58 -6.90
N VAL A 35 -4.57 8.83 -6.65
CA VAL A 35 -5.90 9.34 -6.98
C VAL A 35 -6.13 9.33 -8.50
N GLU A 36 -5.17 9.84 -9.27
CA GLU A 36 -5.28 9.87 -10.74
C GLU A 36 -5.41 8.46 -11.34
N ALA A 37 -4.66 7.49 -10.80
CA ALA A 37 -4.76 6.10 -11.20
C ALA A 37 -6.17 5.54 -10.92
N LEU A 38 -6.70 5.79 -9.71
CA LEU A 38 -8.04 5.34 -9.33
C LEU A 38 -9.15 5.99 -10.17
N GLN A 39 -9.00 7.27 -10.53
CA GLN A 39 -9.94 7.98 -11.41
C GLN A 39 -10.03 7.38 -12.83
N LYS A 40 -9.03 6.63 -13.29
CA LYS A 40 -9.13 5.90 -14.58
C LYS A 40 -10.17 4.77 -14.54
N HIS A 41 -10.55 4.29 -13.35
CA HIS A 41 -11.61 3.30 -13.17
C HIS A 41 -13.00 3.96 -13.17
N ALA A 42 -13.30 4.79 -14.18
CA ALA A 42 -14.47 5.67 -14.22
C ALA A 42 -15.82 4.96 -14.09
N SER A 43 -15.91 3.68 -14.48
CA SER A 43 -17.14 2.88 -14.32
C SER A 43 -17.36 2.37 -12.88
N GLN A 44 -16.36 2.47 -12.01
CA GLN A 44 -16.36 1.90 -10.66
C GLN A 44 -16.42 2.98 -9.57
N VAL A 45 -15.91 4.19 -9.85
CA VAL A 45 -15.78 5.24 -8.84
C VAL A 45 -16.38 6.58 -9.31
N PRO A 46 -16.94 7.36 -8.38
CA PRO A 46 -17.31 8.75 -8.67
C PRO A 46 -16.03 9.59 -8.82
N VAL A 47 -15.60 9.80 -10.07
CA VAL A 47 -14.32 10.45 -10.42
C VAL A 47 -14.11 11.80 -9.72
N ASN A 48 -15.18 12.57 -9.53
CA ASN A 48 -15.13 13.91 -8.93
C ASN A 48 -15.06 13.90 -7.39
N GLU A 49 -15.35 12.78 -6.75
CA GLU A 49 -15.43 12.68 -5.28
C GLU A 49 -14.30 11.83 -4.69
N VAL A 50 -13.72 10.94 -5.50
CA VAL A 50 -12.75 9.94 -5.05
C VAL A 50 -11.46 10.55 -4.47
N ASP A 51 -11.01 11.71 -4.95
CA ASP A 51 -9.82 12.40 -4.41
C ASP A 51 -9.96 12.66 -2.91
N LYS A 52 -11.11 13.22 -2.51
CA LYS A 52 -11.37 13.58 -1.11
C LYS A 52 -11.32 12.35 -0.22
N TRP A 53 -12.00 11.27 -0.61
CA TRP A 53 -12.14 10.10 0.25
C TRP A 53 -10.82 9.35 0.37
N MET A 54 -10.04 9.29 -0.72
CA MET A 54 -8.69 8.72 -0.70
C MET A 54 -7.75 9.48 0.22
N ARG A 55 -7.79 10.83 0.18
CA ARG A 55 -6.98 11.68 1.06
C ARG A 55 -7.41 11.56 2.51
N ASP A 56 -8.71 11.50 2.78
CA ASP A 56 -9.24 11.33 4.13
C ASP A 56 -8.82 9.97 4.72
N TRP A 57 -8.91 8.88 3.94
CA TRP A 57 -8.46 7.56 4.38
C TRP A 57 -6.95 7.51 4.60
N ALA A 58 -6.16 8.09 3.69
CA ALA A 58 -4.71 8.15 3.86
C ALA A 58 -4.31 8.98 5.10
N LYS A 59 -5.09 10.02 5.45
CA LYS A 59 -4.90 10.79 6.69
C LYS A 59 -5.26 9.99 7.94
N GLU A 60 -6.34 9.22 7.91
CA GLU A 60 -6.71 8.36 9.04
C GLU A 60 -5.66 7.25 9.25
N ASP A 61 -5.14 6.66 8.18
CA ASP A 61 -4.03 5.70 8.26
C ASP A 61 -2.77 6.36 8.85
N ALA A 62 -2.51 7.63 8.55
CA ALA A 62 -1.37 8.39 9.06
C ALA A 62 -1.55 8.88 10.50
N LYS A 63 -2.69 8.60 11.15
CA LYS A 63 -2.98 9.08 12.49
C LYS A 63 -1.92 8.58 13.48
N ASN A 64 -1.36 9.52 14.23
CA ASN A 64 -0.25 9.32 15.16
C ASN A 64 1.10 8.95 14.49
N LYS A 65 1.26 9.27 13.21
CA LYS A 65 2.54 9.23 12.49
C LYS A 65 3.09 10.65 12.29
N ASP A 66 4.33 10.73 11.84
CA ASP A 66 5.07 11.96 11.56
C ASP A 66 4.89 12.49 10.12
N PHE A 67 4.02 11.85 9.33
CA PHE A 67 3.67 12.21 7.95
C PHE A 67 2.16 12.40 7.77
N GLU A 68 1.75 13.09 6.70
CA GLU A 68 0.35 13.48 6.46
C GLU A 68 -0.50 12.36 5.83
N TYR A 69 0.10 11.53 4.98
CA TYR A 69 -0.62 10.52 4.22
C TYR A 69 0.09 9.18 4.33
N ALA A 70 -0.66 8.14 4.68
CA ALA A 70 -0.13 6.80 4.83
C ALA A 70 -0.91 5.78 4.00
N GLU A 71 -0.23 4.71 3.63
CA GLU A 71 -0.85 3.42 3.40
C GLU A 71 -0.40 2.45 4.48
N SER A 72 -1.35 1.67 4.98
CA SER A 72 -1.13 0.74 6.07
C SER A 72 -1.15 -0.72 5.62
N TYR A 73 -0.30 -1.53 6.24
CA TYR A 73 -0.11 -2.94 5.89
C TYR A 73 0.09 -3.79 7.15
N ARG A 74 -0.26 -5.08 7.03
CA ARG A 74 0.25 -6.18 7.86
C ARG A 74 1.42 -6.82 7.14
N VAL A 75 2.57 -6.94 7.78
CA VAL A 75 3.77 -7.52 7.16
C VAL A 75 4.15 -8.84 7.80
N MET A 76 4.16 -9.91 6.99
CA MET A 76 4.74 -11.21 7.36
C MET A 76 6.15 -11.32 6.80
N LYS A 77 7.13 -11.59 7.65
CA LYS A 77 8.53 -11.82 7.26
C LYS A 77 8.81 -13.32 7.32
N PHE A 78 9.32 -13.89 6.23
CA PHE A 78 9.60 -15.33 6.10
C PHE A 78 11.08 -15.69 6.22
N SER A 79 11.95 -14.68 6.13
CA SER A 79 13.40 -14.81 6.31
C SER A 79 13.97 -13.54 6.93
N GLU A 80 15.04 -13.66 7.70
CA GLU A 80 15.85 -12.50 8.11
C GLU A 80 16.49 -11.87 6.87
N GLU A 81 16.47 -10.53 6.79
CA GLU A 81 17.25 -9.83 5.78
C GLU A 81 18.72 -9.89 6.20
N GLU A 82 19.57 -10.55 5.41
CA GLU A 82 20.98 -10.22 5.42
C GLU A 82 21.08 -8.74 5.07
N ALA A 83 21.69 -7.94 5.94
CA ALA A 83 21.89 -6.52 5.70
C ALA A 83 22.60 -6.36 4.35
N GLU A 84 21.98 -5.64 3.42
CA GLU A 84 22.67 -5.17 2.21
C GLU A 84 23.86 -4.32 2.69
N GLN A 85 25.08 -4.85 2.49
CA GLN A 85 26.35 -4.20 2.79
C GLN A 85 26.71 -3.17 1.73
#